data_AF-A0A428MS96-F1
#
_entry.id   AF-A0A428MS96-F1
#
_cell.length_a   1.000
_cell.length_b   1.000
_cell.length_c   1.000
_cell.angle_alpha   90.00
_cell.angle_beta   90.00
_cell.angle_gamma   90.00
#
_symmetry.space_group_name_H-M   'P 1'
#
loop_
_entity.id
_entity.type
_entity.pdbx_description
1 polymer ?
#
loop_
_entity_poly.entity_id
_entity_poly.type
_entity_poly.pdbx_seq_one_letter_code
_entity_poly.pdbx_strand_id
1 'polypeptide(L)'
;MDQKKQTRPFFITGFVLLALAFLFKWEFIYSEPVVDRLLRFFGVTAWSNGNSGFHFTGIISLILLIIGLFFLAKRYSGKMIFVFFLAMILIPTNLFANVYQSNFVNGIYALEFQRDGSSCEYDTNDSGIVEGNCKISIVNHSSDPVTFRVSIDQKYVHNRFNVMDIFNLKDHQLKLDGNEYRTFDINFRHSLQSSRYQSVGGKLDIFTIIIADDDNTRRL
;
A
#
# COMPACT_ATOMS: atom_id res chain seq x y z
N MET A 1 24.99 -23.44 -37.56
CA MET A 1 25.20 -22.79 -36.25
C MET A 1 24.20 -21.63 -36.00
N ASP A 2 23.28 -21.35 -36.94
CA ASP A 2 22.43 -20.14 -36.93
C ASP A 2 21.13 -20.21 -36.13
N GLN A 3 20.49 -21.37 -35.99
CA GLN A 3 19.22 -21.46 -35.24
C GLN A 3 19.35 -21.11 -33.75
N LYS A 4 20.54 -21.29 -33.17
CA LYS A 4 20.82 -20.98 -31.76
C LYS A 4 20.97 -19.48 -31.50
N LYS A 5 21.29 -18.69 -32.54
CA LYS A 5 21.46 -17.23 -32.45
C LYS A 5 20.13 -16.49 -32.60
N GLN A 6 19.23 -17.01 -33.44
CA GLN A 6 17.91 -16.41 -33.71
C GLN A 6 16.88 -16.63 -32.59
N THR A 7 17.05 -17.65 -31.76
CA THR A 7 16.15 -17.97 -30.62
C THR A 7 16.48 -17.19 -29.34
N ARG A 8 17.70 -16.63 -29.23
CA ARG A 8 18.13 -15.78 -28.11
C ARG A 8 17.27 -14.52 -27.89
N PRO A 9 16.96 -13.69 -28.90
CA PRO A 9 16.14 -12.49 -28.68
C PRO A 9 14.74 -12.84 -28.18
N PHE A 10 14.08 -13.85 -28.76
CA PHE A 10 12.74 -14.27 -28.33
C PHE A 10 12.68 -14.73 -26.87
N PHE A 11 13.68 -15.48 -26.43
CA PHE A 11 13.80 -15.90 -25.04
C PHE A 11 13.97 -14.69 -24.10
N ILE A 12 14.89 -13.77 -24.43
CA ILE A 12 15.13 -12.57 -23.62
C ILE A 12 13.84 -11.74 -23.52
N THR A 13 13.18 -11.50 -24.66
CA THR A 13 11.88 -10.81 -24.70
C THR A 13 10.86 -11.48 -23.80
N GLY A 14 10.76 -12.80 -23.82
CA GLY A 14 9.83 -13.52 -22.96
C GLY A 14 10.12 -13.33 -21.47
N PHE A 15 11.39 -13.42 -21.03
CA PHE A 15 11.76 -13.15 -19.64
C PHE A 15 11.51 -11.70 -19.22
N VAL A 16 11.78 -10.74 -20.11
CA VAL A 16 11.49 -9.33 -19.86
C VAL A 16 9.98 -9.11 -19.69
N LEU A 17 9.14 -9.71 -20.54
CA LEU A 17 7.68 -9.62 -20.43
C LEU A 17 7.16 -10.27 -19.15
N LEU A 18 7.72 -11.41 -18.76
CA LEU A 18 7.39 -12.07 -17.49
C LEU A 18 7.78 -11.19 -16.29
N ALA A 19 8.96 -10.58 -16.31
CA ALA A 19 9.38 -9.65 -15.28
C ALA A 19 8.43 -8.44 -15.19
N LEU A 20 8.08 -7.82 -16.31
CA LEU A 20 7.12 -6.71 -16.35
C LEU A 20 5.74 -7.13 -15.84
N ALA A 21 5.24 -8.29 -16.26
CA ALA A 21 3.97 -8.84 -15.79
C ALA A 21 3.94 -9.05 -14.27
N PHE A 22 5.08 -9.42 -13.67
CA PHE A 22 5.22 -9.53 -12.21
C PHE A 22 5.29 -8.16 -11.54
N LEU A 23 6.18 -7.28 -12.01
CA LEU A 23 6.38 -5.94 -11.45
C LEU A 23 5.10 -5.09 -11.50
N PHE A 24 4.25 -5.25 -12.52
CA PHE A 24 3.01 -4.49 -12.66
C PHE A 24 1.95 -4.85 -11.62
N LYS A 25 2.01 -6.05 -11.04
CA LYS A 25 1.15 -6.45 -9.92
C LYS A 25 1.63 -5.89 -8.56
N TRP A 26 2.79 -5.24 -8.53
CA TRP A 26 3.44 -4.91 -7.27
C TRP A 26 2.87 -3.63 -6.65
N GLU A 27 2.33 -3.75 -5.43
CA GLU A 27 1.63 -2.68 -4.68
C GLU A 27 2.47 -2.12 -3.52
N PHE A 28 3.80 -2.30 -3.53
CA PHE A 28 4.55 -2.17 -2.27
C PHE A 28 4.85 -0.73 -1.81
N ILE A 29 5.10 0.18 -2.75
CA ILE A 29 5.48 1.57 -2.44
C ILE A 29 4.24 2.45 -2.25
N TYR A 30 3.15 2.11 -2.93
CA TYR A 30 1.93 2.91 -2.99
C TYR A 30 0.73 2.03 -2.62
N SER A 31 -0.33 2.61 -2.08
CA SER A 31 -1.59 1.90 -1.83
C SER A 31 -2.30 1.38 -3.10
N GLU A 32 -1.63 1.42 -4.25
CA GLU A 32 -2.12 1.01 -5.56
C GLU A 32 -0.97 0.54 -6.48
N PRO A 33 -1.25 -0.38 -7.41
CA PRO A 33 -0.28 -0.84 -8.41
C PRO A 33 0.29 0.31 -9.25
N VAL A 34 1.54 0.15 -9.70
CA VAL A 34 2.21 1.16 -10.55
C VAL A 34 1.41 1.49 -11.81
N VAL A 35 0.79 0.48 -12.43
CA VAL A 35 -0.01 0.67 -13.64
C VAL A 35 -1.29 1.44 -13.35
N ASP A 36 -1.93 1.27 -12.18
CA ASP A 36 -3.10 2.06 -11.78
C ASP A 36 -2.76 3.54 -11.74
N ARG A 37 -1.59 3.89 -11.21
CA ARG A 37 -1.11 5.27 -11.15
C ARG A 37 -0.83 5.85 -12.55
N LEU A 38 -0.23 5.05 -13.43
CA LEU A 38 0.00 5.44 -14.83
C LEU A 38 -1.35 5.65 -15.55
N LEU A 39 -2.31 4.75 -15.39
CA LEU A 39 -3.64 4.89 -15.97
C LEU A 39 -4.32 6.18 -15.49
N ARG A 40 -4.27 6.46 -14.18
CA ARG A 40 -4.82 7.70 -13.62
C ARG A 40 -4.12 8.95 -14.13
N PHE A 41 -2.80 8.90 -14.32
CA PHE A 41 -2.05 10.00 -14.94
C PHE A 41 -2.56 10.31 -16.36
N PHE A 42 -2.97 9.28 -17.11
CA PHE A 42 -3.62 9.43 -18.42
C PHE A 42 -5.15 9.65 -18.36
N GLY A 43 -5.72 9.86 -17.17
CA GLY A 43 -7.15 10.10 -16.98
C GLY A 43 -8.04 8.85 -17.09
N VAL A 44 -7.45 7.66 -17.05
CA VAL A 44 -8.16 6.38 -17.11
C VAL A 44 -8.33 5.79 -15.71
N THR A 45 -9.52 5.31 -15.39
CA THR A 45 -9.77 4.61 -14.12
C THR A 45 -9.15 3.21 -14.15
N ALA A 46 -8.56 2.77 -13.04
CA ALA A 46 -7.95 1.43 -12.95
C ALA A 46 -8.99 0.29 -13.01
N TRP A 47 -10.24 0.59 -12.66
CA TRP A 47 -11.36 -0.33 -12.70
C TRP A 47 -12.39 0.12 -13.72
N SER A 48 -13.09 -0.85 -14.31
CA SER A 48 -14.16 -0.59 -15.27
C SER A 48 -15.39 0.09 -14.66
N ASN A 49 -15.60 -0.04 -13.34
CA ASN A 49 -16.76 0.54 -12.65
C ASN A 49 -16.36 1.13 -11.29
N GLY A 50 -15.71 2.29 -11.31
CA GLY A 50 -15.29 3.03 -10.12
C GLY A 50 -14.21 2.28 -9.32
N ASN A 51 -14.65 1.51 -8.31
CA ASN A 51 -13.80 0.66 -7.47
C ASN A 51 -14.16 -0.84 -7.55
N SER A 52 -14.91 -1.23 -8.59
CA SER A 52 -15.39 -2.60 -8.79
C SER A 52 -15.35 -3.01 -10.27
N GLY A 53 -15.54 -4.29 -10.55
CA GLY A 53 -15.56 -4.83 -11.91
C GLY A 53 -14.19 -5.32 -12.37
N PHE A 54 -13.86 -5.10 -13.64
CA PHE A 54 -12.58 -5.54 -14.19
C PHE A 54 -11.47 -4.58 -13.80
N HIS A 55 -10.40 -5.12 -13.22
CA HIS A 55 -9.18 -4.40 -12.92
C HIS A 55 -8.25 -4.43 -14.13
N PHE A 56 -8.08 -3.29 -14.80
CA PHE A 56 -7.33 -3.21 -16.05
C PHE A 56 -5.86 -3.58 -15.86
N THR A 57 -5.26 -3.24 -14.72
CA THR A 57 -3.88 -3.64 -14.40
C THR A 57 -3.72 -5.14 -14.30
N GLY A 58 -4.67 -5.84 -13.68
CA GLY A 58 -4.70 -7.30 -13.66
C GLY A 58 -4.78 -7.89 -15.08
N ILE A 59 -5.62 -7.32 -15.94
CA ILE A 59 -5.77 -7.75 -17.34
C ILE A 59 -4.49 -7.52 -18.15
N ILE A 60 -3.90 -6.32 -18.06
CA ILE A 60 -2.64 -5.97 -18.75
C ILE A 60 -1.53 -6.92 -18.30
N SER A 61 -1.41 -7.17 -16.99
CA SER A 61 -0.43 -8.10 -16.43
C SER A 61 -0.64 -9.53 -16.92
N LEU A 62 -1.90 -9.98 -17.05
CA LEU A 62 -2.23 -11.30 -17.58
C LEU A 62 -1.88 -11.42 -19.07
N ILE A 63 -2.15 -10.39 -19.87
CA ILE A 63 -1.78 -10.37 -21.29
C ILE A 63 -0.25 -10.47 -21.44
N LEU A 64 0.50 -9.67 -20.67
CA LEU A 64 1.97 -9.72 -20.66
C LEU A 64 2.49 -11.09 -20.24
N LEU A 65 1.88 -11.72 -19.24
CA LEU A 65 2.20 -13.09 -18.81
C LEU A 65 2.00 -14.10 -19.95
N ILE A 66 0.84 -14.07 -20.62
CA ILE A 66 0.53 -15.00 -21.73
C ILE A 66 1.51 -14.82 -22.89
N ILE A 67 1.80 -13.58 -23.29
CA ILE A 67 2.75 -13.28 -24.37
C ILE A 67 4.17 -13.72 -23.96
N GLY A 68 4.58 -13.45 -22.73
CA GLY A 68 5.87 -13.88 -22.19
C GLY A 68 6.04 -15.40 -22.22
N LEU A 69 5.04 -16.15 -21.72
CA LEU A 69 5.03 -17.61 -21.75
C LEU A 69 5.03 -18.16 -23.18
N PHE A 70 4.31 -17.54 -24.11
CA PHE A 70 4.33 -17.92 -25.53
C PHE A 70 5.74 -17.82 -26.13
N PHE A 71 6.49 -16.76 -25.80
CA PHE A 71 7.88 -16.65 -26.22
C PHE A 71 8.79 -17.69 -25.57
N LEU A 72 8.61 -18.00 -24.28
CA LEU A 72 9.38 -19.05 -23.60
C LEU A 72 9.08 -20.44 -24.15
N ALA A 73 7.84 -20.71 -24.58
CA ALA A 73 7.41 -22.01 -25.09
C ALA A 73 8.16 -22.42 -26.37
N LYS A 74 8.76 -21.46 -27.10
CA LYS A 74 9.65 -21.74 -28.24
C LYS A 74 10.94 -22.45 -27.84
N ARG A 75 11.31 -22.44 -26.55
CA ARG A 75 12.57 -22.99 -26.04
C ARG A 75 12.40 -24.02 -24.94
N TYR A 76 11.35 -23.91 -24.13
CA TYR A 76 11.09 -24.78 -22.99
C TYR A 76 9.92 -25.74 -23.25
N SER A 77 9.95 -26.89 -22.57
CA SER A 77 8.85 -27.85 -22.63
C SER A 77 7.58 -27.30 -21.97
N GLY A 78 6.41 -27.80 -22.37
CA GLY A 78 5.13 -27.40 -21.78
C GLY A 78 5.09 -27.56 -20.26
N LYS A 79 5.77 -28.59 -19.71
CA LYS A 79 5.91 -28.79 -18.25
C LYS A 79 6.63 -27.62 -17.58
N MET A 80 7.72 -27.12 -18.17
CA MET A 80 8.45 -25.96 -17.65
C MET A 80 7.62 -24.67 -17.75
N ILE A 81 6.89 -24.48 -18.86
CA ILE A 81 5.98 -23.33 -19.02
C ILE A 81 4.88 -23.33 -17.96
N PHE A 82 4.31 -24.51 -17.67
CA PHE A 82 3.33 -24.66 -16.61
C PHE A 82 3.90 -24.34 -15.22
N VAL A 83 5.14 -24.75 -14.94
CA VAL A 83 5.85 -24.36 -13.71
C VAL A 83 6.04 -22.85 -13.62
N PHE A 84 6.47 -22.18 -14.70
CA PHE A 84 6.61 -20.71 -14.72
C PHE A 84 5.27 -20.00 -14.50
N PHE A 85 4.20 -20.51 -15.11
CA PHE A 85 2.85 -20.00 -14.92
C PHE A 85 2.41 -20.10 -13.45
N LEU A 86 2.57 -21.27 -12.83
CA LEU A 86 2.26 -21.48 -11.42
C LEU A 86 3.09 -20.58 -10.52
N ALA A 87 4.40 -20.46 -10.75
CA ALA A 87 5.27 -19.58 -9.97
C ALA A 87 4.77 -18.13 -10.02
N MET A 88 4.42 -17.61 -11.20
CA MET A 88 3.97 -16.21 -11.36
C MET A 88 2.58 -15.90 -10.76
N ILE A 89 1.77 -16.93 -10.49
CA ILE A 89 0.46 -16.78 -9.85
C ILE A 89 0.56 -16.99 -8.34
N LEU A 90 1.39 -17.94 -7.90
CA LEU A 90 1.46 -18.36 -6.51
C LEU A 90 2.46 -17.54 -5.69
N ILE A 91 3.43 -16.86 -6.31
CA ILE A 91 4.36 -15.99 -5.59
C ILE A 91 3.57 -14.80 -5.02
N PRO A 92 3.57 -14.60 -3.69
CA PRO A 92 2.93 -13.44 -3.07
C PRO A 92 3.56 -12.15 -3.59
N THR A 93 2.75 -11.15 -3.94
CA THR A 93 3.21 -9.85 -4.44
C THR A 93 4.02 -9.07 -3.40
N ASN A 94 3.84 -9.37 -2.11
CA ASN A 94 4.56 -8.78 -1.00
C ASN A 94 5.84 -9.55 -0.61
N LEU A 95 6.23 -10.63 -1.29
CA LEU A 95 7.38 -11.45 -0.88
C LEU A 95 8.70 -10.66 -0.77
N PHE A 96 8.89 -9.67 -1.66
CA PHE A 96 10.11 -8.86 -1.73
C PHE A 96 9.92 -7.45 -1.16
N ALA A 97 8.80 -7.20 -0.51
CA ALA A 97 8.48 -5.97 0.20
C ALA A 97 9.67 -5.50 1.05
N ASN A 98 9.94 -6.22 2.14
CA ASN A 98 10.91 -5.79 3.14
C ASN A 98 12.31 -5.61 2.54
N VAL A 99 12.70 -6.48 1.59
CA VAL A 99 13.99 -6.36 0.88
C VAL A 99 14.05 -5.05 0.09
N TYR A 100 12.97 -4.70 -0.61
CA TYR A 100 12.91 -3.47 -1.37
C TYR A 100 12.96 -2.24 -0.45
N GLN A 101 12.14 -2.22 0.60
CA GLN A 101 12.03 -1.10 1.54
C GLN A 101 13.32 -0.83 2.30
N SER A 102 14.08 -1.89 2.63
CA SER A 102 15.34 -1.77 3.37
C SER A 102 16.53 -1.35 2.53
N ASN A 103 16.53 -1.61 1.21
CA ASN A 103 17.72 -1.42 0.38
C ASN A 103 17.57 -0.31 -0.67
N PHE A 104 16.36 0.02 -1.10
CA PHE A 104 16.14 0.88 -2.27
C PHE A 104 15.31 2.12 -1.97
N VAL A 105 14.81 2.26 -0.75
CA VAL A 105 13.80 3.24 -0.39
C VAL A 105 14.23 4.00 0.86
N ASN A 106 13.99 5.32 0.87
CA ASN A 106 14.35 6.21 1.97
C ASN A 106 13.13 7.00 2.45
N GLY A 107 13.25 7.64 3.62
CA GLY A 107 12.23 8.51 4.18
C GLY A 107 10.91 7.78 4.46
N ILE A 108 9.78 8.45 4.25
CA ILE A 108 8.44 7.90 4.56
C ILE A 108 8.08 6.64 3.77
N TYR A 109 8.77 6.37 2.66
CA TYR A 109 8.55 5.18 1.85
C TYR A 109 9.20 3.92 2.48
N ALA A 110 10.19 4.09 3.36
CA ALA A 110 10.82 3.01 4.11
C ALA A 110 9.98 2.55 5.33
N LEU A 111 8.93 3.30 5.66
CA LEU A 111 8.05 3.01 6.79
C LEU A 111 6.99 1.97 6.43
N GLU A 112 6.71 1.06 7.35
CA GLU A 112 5.63 0.08 7.28
C GLU A 112 4.68 0.25 8.47
N PHE A 113 3.38 0.34 8.19
CA PHE A 113 2.34 0.43 9.21
C PHE A 113 1.88 -0.97 9.65
N GLN A 114 2.02 -1.28 10.93
CA GLN A 114 1.63 -2.56 11.51
C GLN A 114 0.18 -2.48 12.02
N ARG A 115 -0.77 -2.80 11.13
CA ARG A 115 -2.22 -2.72 11.44
C ARG A 115 -2.61 -3.56 12.66
N ASP A 116 -2.13 -4.80 12.74
CA ASP A 116 -2.48 -5.72 13.83
C ASP A 116 -1.99 -5.25 15.21
N GLY A 117 -0.96 -4.40 15.23
CA GLY A 117 -0.42 -3.78 16.44
C GLY A 117 -0.93 -2.37 16.69
N SER A 118 -1.97 -1.92 15.99
CA SER A 118 -2.45 -0.55 16.03
C SER A 118 -3.95 -0.47 16.32
N SER A 119 -4.33 0.46 17.19
CA SER A 119 -5.72 0.63 17.63
C SER A 119 -5.95 2.06 18.10
N CYS A 120 -7.13 2.61 17.85
CA CYS A 120 -7.57 3.87 18.45
C CYS A 120 -8.80 3.66 19.32
N GLU A 121 -8.76 4.17 20.53
CA GLU A 121 -9.89 4.18 21.46
C GLU A 121 -10.28 5.63 21.74
N TYR A 122 -11.57 5.90 21.81
CA TYR A 122 -12.07 7.25 22.03
C TYR A 122 -13.39 7.22 22.79
N ASP A 123 -13.64 8.29 23.54
CA ASP A 123 -14.88 8.51 24.26
C ASP A 123 -15.25 9.99 24.26
N THR A 124 -16.53 10.28 24.44
CA THR A 124 -17.05 11.65 24.51
C THR A 124 -17.46 11.95 25.94
N ASN A 125 -16.95 13.04 26.51
CA ASN A 125 -17.39 13.49 27.83
C ASN A 125 -18.72 14.27 27.77
N ASP A 126 -19.31 14.51 28.94
CA ASP A 126 -20.59 15.22 29.10
C ASP A 126 -20.60 16.63 28.48
N SER A 127 -19.43 17.23 28.27
CA SER A 127 -19.26 18.55 27.64
C SER A 127 -19.20 18.49 26.11
N GLY A 128 -19.38 17.31 25.50
CA GLY A 128 -19.30 17.11 24.06
C GLY A 128 -17.87 17.17 23.51
N ILE A 129 -16.88 16.92 24.35
CA ILE A 129 -15.47 16.83 23.95
C ILE A 129 -15.10 15.36 23.80
N VAL A 130 -14.60 14.99 22.62
CA VAL A 130 -14.02 13.67 22.38
C VAL A 130 -12.58 13.68 22.83
N GLU A 131 -12.23 12.71 23.65
CA GLU A 131 -10.87 12.41 24.06
C GLU A 131 -10.57 10.97 23.64
N GLY A 132 -9.35 10.73 23.17
CA GLY A 132 -8.96 9.39 22.79
C GLY A 132 -7.47 9.19 22.71
N ASN A 133 -7.12 7.93 22.54
CA ASN A 133 -5.77 7.42 22.53
C ASN A 133 -5.59 6.52 21.31
N CYS A 134 -4.58 6.82 20.51
CA CYS A 134 -4.19 6.02 19.36
C CYS A 134 -2.83 5.39 19.59
N LYS A 135 -2.79 4.05 19.54
CA LYS A 135 -1.57 3.27 19.46
C LYS A 135 -1.29 2.98 18.00
N ILE A 136 -0.20 3.54 17.47
CA ILE A 136 0.20 3.41 16.07
C ILE A 136 1.57 2.74 16.03
N SER A 137 1.63 1.52 15.53
CA SER A 137 2.85 0.73 15.42
C SER A 137 3.45 0.85 14.03
N ILE A 138 4.71 1.29 13.95
CA ILE A 138 5.43 1.52 12.69
C ILE A 138 6.82 0.88 12.77
N VAL A 139 7.24 0.27 11.66
CA VAL A 139 8.61 -0.22 11.44
C VAL A 139 9.30 0.73 10.46
N ASN A 140 10.55 1.13 10.74
CA ASN A 140 11.44 1.73 9.76
C ASN A 140 12.40 0.65 9.23
N HIS A 141 12.29 0.31 7.94
CA HIS A 141 13.18 -0.68 7.32
C HIS A 141 14.52 -0.11 6.83
N SER A 142 14.66 1.22 6.81
CA SER A 142 15.92 1.86 6.38
C SER A 142 16.92 1.96 7.53
N SER A 143 18.19 2.16 7.20
CA SER A 143 19.24 2.45 8.20
C SER A 143 19.17 3.87 8.77
N ASP A 144 18.45 4.76 8.11
CA ASP A 144 18.44 6.18 8.42
C ASP A 144 17.22 6.55 9.27
N PRO A 145 17.34 7.49 10.21
CA PRO A 145 16.19 7.97 10.96
C PRO A 145 15.21 8.70 10.05
N VAL A 146 13.91 8.46 10.25
CA VAL A 146 12.84 9.10 9.50
C VAL A 146 12.00 9.98 10.42
N THR A 147 11.74 11.21 9.97
CA THR A 147 10.83 12.13 10.64
C THR A 147 9.59 12.34 9.78
N PHE A 148 8.40 12.19 10.37
CA PHE A 148 7.15 12.18 9.63
C PHE A 148 5.98 12.64 10.51
N ARG A 149 4.90 13.06 9.86
CA ARG A 149 3.61 13.36 10.49
C ARG A 149 2.66 12.21 10.15
N VAL A 150 1.75 11.88 11.06
CA VAL A 150 0.75 10.84 10.86
C VAL A 150 -0.66 11.44 10.95
N SER A 151 -1.59 10.88 10.19
CA SER A 151 -3.02 11.17 10.27
C SER A 151 -3.81 9.92 9.94
N ILE A 152 -5.02 9.79 10.48
CA ILE A 152 -5.88 8.65 10.16
C ILE A 152 -6.67 9.00 8.91
N ASP A 153 -6.75 8.07 7.95
CA ASP A 153 -7.50 8.22 6.71
C ASP A 153 -8.70 7.28 6.67
N GLN A 154 -9.73 7.64 7.41
CA GLN A 154 -11.00 6.94 7.45
C GLN A 154 -12.19 7.82 7.08
N LYS A 155 -12.69 7.67 5.86
CA LYS A 155 -14.00 8.21 5.49
C LYS A 155 -15.13 7.35 6.09
N TYR A 156 -15.27 7.31 7.41
CA TYR A 156 -16.45 6.70 8.03
C TYR A 156 -17.53 7.78 8.22
N VAL A 157 -18.43 7.87 7.24
CA VAL A 157 -19.64 8.70 7.33
C VAL A 157 -20.78 7.79 7.76
N HIS A 158 -20.98 7.64 9.08
CA HIS A 158 -22.21 7.07 9.60
C HIS A 158 -23.09 8.22 10.12
N ASN A 159 -24.31 8.35 9.59
CA ASN A 159 -25.32 9.30 10.08
C ASN A 159 -24.86 10.78 10.23
N ARG A 160 -24.23 11.35 9.19
CA ARG A 160 -23.84 12.77 9.09
C ARG A 160 -22.79 13.26 10.09
N PHE A 161 -22.01 12.35 10.67
CA PHE A 161 -20.86 12.68 11.49
C PHE A 161 -19.57 12.22 10.79
N ASN A 162 -18.64 13.15 10.58
CA ASN A 162 -17.35 12.85 9.98
C ASN A 162 -16.35 12.56 11.09
N VAL A 163 -16.10 11.27 11.34
CA VAL A 163 -15.14 10.81 12.34
C VAL A 163 -13.73 11.39 12.07
N MET A 164 -13.43 11.78 10.83
CA MET A 164 -12.15 12.39 10.44
C MET A 164 -11.84 13.72 11.12
N ASP A 165 -12.85 14.48 11.53
CA ASP A 165 -12.62 15.80 12.16
C ASP A 165 -12.03 15.63 13.58
N ILE A 166 -12.20 14.44 14.18
CA ILE A 166 -11.72 14.09 15.52
C ILE A 166 -10.23 13.72 15.52
N PHE A 167 -9.74 13.07 14.45
CA PHE A 167 -8.44 12.40 14.41
C PHE A 167 -7.39 13.15 13.59
N ASN A 168 -7.35 14.48 13.69
CA ASN A 168 -6.31 15.26 13.03
C ASN A 168 -5.01 15.24 13.84
N LEU A 169 -4.21 14.19 13.67
CA LEU A 169 -2.88 14.05 14.29
C LEU A 169 -1.76 14.83 13.56
N LYS A 170 -2.11 15.66 12.56
CA LYS A 170 -1.12 16.33 11.68
C LYS A 170 -0.08 17.17 12.41
N ASP A 171 -0.37 17.63 13.61
CA ASP A 171 0.54 18.49 14.38
C ASP A 171 1.62 17.69 15.12
N HIS A 172 1.54 16.35 15.15
CA HIS A 172 2.54 15.51 15.79
C HIS A 172 3.62 15.09 14.79
N GLN A 173 4.79 15.72 14.91
CA GLN A 173 6.00 15.26 14.23
C GLN A 173 6.62 14.12 15.03
N LEU A 174 6.65 12.94 14.43
CA LEU A 174 7.20 11.71 14.99
C LEU A 174 8.57 11.46 14.38
N LYS A 175 9.45 10.83 15.16
CA LYS A 175 10.75 10.35 14.71
C LYS A 175 10.90 8.88 15.04
N LEU A 176 11.39 8.11 14.08
CA LEU A 176 11.69 6.69 14.20
C LEU A 176 13.12 6.47 13.72
N ASP A 177 13.97 5.87 14.56
CA ASP A 177 15.36 5.61 14.18
C ASP A 177 15.45 4.48 13.14
N GLY A 178 16.62 4.31 12.53
CA GLY A 178 16.85 3.29 11.51
C GLY A 178 16.67 1.88 12.09
N ASN A 179 16.02 0.98 11.34
CA ASN A 179 15.71 -0.39 11.74
C ASN A 179 14.91 -0.50 13.06
N GLU A 180 14.22 0.57 13.46
CA GLU A 180 13.43 0.60 14.68
C GLU A 180 11.97 0.19 14.43
N TYR A 181 11.44 -0.64 15.34
CA TYR A 181 10.01 -0.82 15.53
C TYR A 181 9.57 -0.04 16.77
N ARG A 182 8.56 0.81 16.63
CA ARG A 182 8.00 1.56 17.76
C ARG A 182 6.48 1.68 17.66
N THR A 183 5.83 1.55 18.81
CA THR A 183 4.43 1.93 18.99
C THR A 183 4.37 3.32 19.58
N PHE A 184 3.76 4.25 18.85
CA PHE A 184 3.49 5.60 19.31
C PHE A 184 2.15 5.63 20.02
N ASP A 185 2.13 6.22 21.21
CA ASP A 185 0.95 6.42 22.03
C ASP A 185 0.56 7.90 21.92
N ILE A 186 -0.49 8.19 21.17
CA ILE A 186 -0.87 9.55 20.76
C ILE A 186 -2.25 9.87 21.33
N ASN A 187 -2.28 10.81 22.26
CA ASN A 187 -3.51 11.34 22.82
C ASN A 187 -4.04 12.49 21.96
N PHE A 188 -5.34 12.56 21.79
CA PHE A 188 -5.98 13.66 21.09
C PHE A 188 -7.26 14.10 21.82
N ARG A 189 -7.64 15.36 21.56
CA ARG A 189 -8.84 15.96 22.11
C ARG A 189 -9.48 16.85 21.05
N HIS A 190 -10.78 16.68 20.81
CA HIS A 190 -11.53 17.46 19.83
C HIS A 190 -12.92 17.82 20.35
N SER A 191 -13.36 19.06 20.13
CA SER A 191 -14.70 19.50 20.53
C SER A 191 -15.70 19.19 19.41
N LEU A 192 -16.78 18.47 19.73
CA LEU A 192 -17.87 18.26 18.78
C LEU A 192 -18.75 19.51 18.77
N GLN A 193 -18.86 20.17 17.61
CA GLN A 193 -19.70 21.37 17.47
C GLN A 193 -21.21 21.09 17.61
N SER A 194 -21.63 19.82 17.71
CA SER A 194 -23.05 19.42 17.76
C SER A 194 -23.39 18.72 19.08
N SER A 195 -24.36 19.27 19.80
CA SER A 195 -24.94 18.69 21.04
C SER A 195 -25.72 17.39 20.82
N ARG A 196 -25.87 16.90 19.58
CA ARG A 196 -26.59 15.67 19.27
C ARG A 196 -25.80 14.38 19.56
N TYR A 197 -24.52 14.48 19.90
CA TYR A 197 -23.61 13.34 19.99
C TYR A 197 -22.91 13.25 21.37
N GLN A 198 -23.65 13.49 22.45
CA GLN A 198 -23.10 13.55 23.82
C GLN A 198 -22.71 12.20 24.44
N SER A 199 -22.70 11.11 23.68
CA SER A 199 -22.35 9.77 24.19
C SER A 199 -21.86 8.87 23.06
N VAL A 200 -20.72 9.21 22.45
CA VAL A 200 -20.11 8.39 21.40
C VAL A 200 -18.73 7.93 21.89
N GLY A 201 -18.63 6.66 22.22
CA GLY A 201 -17.38 5.97 22.49
C GLY A 201 -17.18 4.82 21.52
N GLY A 202 -15.93 4.45 21.27
CA GLY A 202 -15.64 3.39 20.31
C GLY A 202 -14.17 2.98 20.28
N LYS A 203 -13.95 1.87 19.58
CA LYS A 203 -12.63 1.33 19.27
C LYS A 203 -12.50 1.13 17.77
N LEU A 204 -11.34 1.47 17.25
CA LEU A 204 -11.00 1.40 15.84
C LEU A 204 -9.73 0.58 15.66
N ASP A 205 -9.90 -0.66 15.22
CA ASP A 205 -8.81 -1.63 15.01
C ASP A 205 -8.42 -1.79 13.55
N ILE A 206 -9.31 -1.40 12.63
CA ILE A 206 -9.08 -1.52 11.18
C ILE A 206 -9.15 -0.14 10.56
N PHE A 207 -8.00 0.50 10.38
CA PHE A 207 -7.90 1.81 9.77
C PHE A 207 -6.70 1.92 8.85
N THR A 208 -6.74 2.93 8.00
CA THR A 208 -5.66 3.33 7.11
C THR A 208 -5.07 4.60 7.67
N ILE A 209 -3.76 4.79 7.53
CA ILE A 209 -3.10 6.03 7.92
C ILE A 209 -2.53 6.73 6.70
N ILE A 210 -2.37 8.05 6.82
CA ILE A 210 -1.57 8.86 5.92
C ILE A 210 -0.36 9.32 6.72
N ILE A 211 0.82 9.00 6.20
CA ILE A 211 2.09 9.55 6.67
C ILE A 211 2.59 10.60 5.67
N ALA A 212 3.19 11.66 6.19
CA ALA A 212 3.72 12.75 5.38
C ALA A 212 5.07 13.24 5.91
N ASP A 213 5.98 13.56 5.01
CA ASP A 213 7.13 14.43 5.31
C ASP A 213 6.83 15.83 4.75
N ASP A 214 7.85 16.67 4.56
CA ASP A 214 7.65 18.04 4.09
C ASP A 214 7.30 18.11 2.58
N ASP A 215 7.71 17.12 1.78
CA ASP A 215 7.56 17.12 0.33
C ASP A 215 6.56 16.07 -0.19
N ASN A 216 6.34 15.01 0.58
CA ASN A 216 5.66 13.80 0.15
C ASN A 216 4.57 13.37 1.14
N THR A 217 3.60 12.64 0.61
CA THR A 217 2.52 12.03 1.39
C THR A 217 2.25 10.63 0.87
N ARG A 218 2.04 9.68 1.78
CA ARG A 218 1.80 8.26 1.47
C ARG A 218 0.69 7.71 2.35
N ARG A 219 -0.18 6.89 1.75
CA ARG A 219 -1.26 6.17 2.41
C ARG A 219 -0.84 4.73 2.69
N LEU A 220 -1.07 4.23 3.91
CA LEU A 220 -0.68 2.90 4.41
C LEU A 220 -1.87 2.13 5.03
#